data_AF-A0A849B440-F1
#
_entry.id   AF-A0A849B440-F1
#
_cell.length_a   1.000
_cell.length_b   1.000
_cell.length_c   1.000
_cell.angle_alpha   90.00
_cell.angle_beta   90.00
_cell.angle_gamma   90.00
#
_symmetry.space_group_name_H-M   'P 1'
#
loop_
_entity.id
_entity.type
_entity.pdbx_description
1 polymer ?
#
loop_
_entity_poly.entity_id
_entity_poly.type
_entity_poly.pdbx_seq_one_letter_code
_entity_poly.pdbx_strand_id
1 'polypeptide(L)'
;MLLVSGCDKVQSITGSSVKCDNETAKQLVVESFSKTVSDIAAERVKELIDSENVTIDMGKLRSTLQQITFNVNDVRTNNSDPNSNKQYCVTEFVVKVPDQMVKDADAARTVYDENSIAQAAVLSDLSFEANQLKKEIEYLVQPTDDGKKVYVTLENPDALAYFVRDIAVDSLVKTARQNAAEVAKQEEIKRVAEEEATAQEYQSVLISEAKTNLDTANENLNLVWNSTTKEVRSQLLDEQRLWLKKRTLECKLESTHSDNPEIYRINCETNMTTQRTSELRQKIYYLEE
;
A
#
# COMPACT_ATOMS: atom_id res chain seq x y z
N MET A 1 -12.16 -89.83 -32.35
CA MET A 1 -11.16 -89.49 -31.32
C MET A 1 -10.75 -88.04 -31.58
N LEU A 2 -11.40 -87.13 -30.85
CA LEU A 2 -11.23 -85.67 -30.95
C LEU A 2 -10.20 -85.26 -29.90
N LEU A 3 -9.11 -84.63 -30.31
CA LEU A 3 -8.27 -83.81 -29.41
C LEU A 3 -7.86 -82.55 -30.16
N VAL A 4 -8.57 -81.47 -29.85
CA VAL A 4 -8.25 -80.09 -30.22
C VAL A 4 -7.25 -79.58 -29.18
N SER A 5 -6.03 -79.28 -29.60
CA SER A 5 -5.03 -78.58 -28.79
C SER A 5 -5.19 -77.06 -29.00
N GLY A 6 -5.82 -76.39 -28.05
CA GLY A 6 -5.95 -74.93 -28.02
C GLY A 6 -5.95 -74.44 -26.58
N CYS A 7 -4.75 -74.32 -25.98
CA CYS A 7 -4.52 -73.66 -24.71
C CYS A 7 -3.39 -72.65 -24.90
N ASP A 8 -3.71 -71.46 -25.40
CA ASP A 8 -2.78 -70.31 -25.38
C ASP A 8 -3.50 -68.96 -25.26
N LYS A 9 -4.67 -68.97 -24.60
CA LYS A 9 -5.42 -67.76 -24.24
C LYS A 9 -5.97 -67.86 -22.83
N VAL A 10 -5.06 -67.96 -21.86
CA VAL A 10 -5.37 -67.64 -20.46
C VAL A 10 -4.22 -66.81 -19.91
N GLN A 11 -4.08 -65.58 -20.40
CA GLN A 11 -3.50 -64.50 -19.62
C GLN A 11 -4.64 -63.59 -19.17
N SER A 12 -4.74 -63.52 -17.85
CA SER A 12 -5.68 -62.82 -17.00
C SER A 12 -6.28 -61.53 -17.56
N ILE A 13 -7.62 -61.56 -17.69
CA ILE A 13 -8.48 -60.39 -17.63
C ILE A 13 -8.57 -59.99 -16.14
N THR A 14 -7.60 -59.20 -15.68
CA THR A 14 -7.67 -58.40 -14.45
C THR A 14 -7.33 -56.97 -14.88
N GLY A 15 -8.19 -56.00 -14.55
CA GLY A 15 -8.28 -54.68 -15.19
C GLY A 15 -6.93 -54.07 -15.56
N SER A 16 -6.73 -53.77 -16.84
CA SER A 16 -5.50 -53.16 -17.34
C SER A 16 -5.29 -51.75 -16.76
N SER A 17 -4.04 -51.40 -16.45
CA SER A 17 -3.69 -50.04 -16.04
C SER A 17 -4.05 -49.00 -17.12
N VAL A 18 -4.47 -47.82 -16.69
CA VAL A 18 -4.77 -46.69 -17.58
C VAL A 18 -3.46 -45.98 -17.91
N LYS A 19 -3.21 -45.74 -19.21
CA LYS A 19 -2.01 -45.01 -19.63
C LYS A 19 -2.03 -43.56 -19.15
N CYS A 20 -0.86 -43.03 -18.81
CA CYS A 20 -0.72 -41.65 -18.36
C CYS A 20 -1.24 -40.62 -19.37
N ASP A 21 -1.09 -40.89 -20.67
CA ASP A 21 -1.48 -40.01 -21.78
C ASP A 21 -2.95 -40.17 -22.21
N ASN A 22 -3.75 -40.96 -21.48
CA ASN A 22 -5.16 -41.12 -21.73
C ASN A 22 -5.92 -39.78 -21.64
N GLU A 23 -6.79 -39.49 -22.60
CA GLU A 23 -7.52 -38.21 -22.66
C GLU A 23 -8.40 -37.94 -21.42
N THR A 24 -9.03 -38.96 -20.85
CA THR A 24 -9.77 -38.82 -19.59
C THR A 24 -8.83 -38.46 -18.43
N ALA A 25 -7.63 -39.04 -18.38
CA ALA A 25 -6.64 -38.68 -17.37
C ALA A 25 -6.18 -37.23 -17.52
N LYS A 26 -5.87 -36.77 -18.75
CA LYS A 26 -5.50 -35.36 -19.01
C LYS A 26 -6.60 -34.39 -18.58
N GLN A 27 -7.86 -34.70 -18.90
CA GLN A 27 -9.00 -33.88 -18.48
C GLN A 27 -9.10 -33.82 -16.96
N LEU A 28 -8.94 -34.94 -16.26
CA LEU A 28 -8.98 -35.00 -14.80
C LEU A 28 -7.80 -34.26 -14.15
N VAL A 29 -6.62 -34.23 -14.76
CA VAL A 29 -5.49 -33.38 -14.31
C VAL A 29 -5.91 -31.90 -14.35
N VAL A 30 -6.48 -31.45 -15.47
CA VAL A 30 -6.95 -30.07 -15.63
C VAL A 30 -8.06 -29.74 -14.63
N GLU A 31 -9.05 -30.62 -14.49
CA GLU A 31 -10.17 -30.43 -13.55
C GLU A 31 -9.66 -30.39 -12.10
N SER A 32 -8.77 -31.29 -11.71
CA SER A 32 -8.18 -31.31 -10.37
C SER A 32 -7.38 -30.04 -10.10
N PHE A 33 -6.55 -29.59 -11.04
CA PHE A 33 -5.75 -28.38 -10.88
C PHE A 33 -6.65 -27.13 -10.81
N SER A 34 -7.65 -27.04 -11.69
CA SER A 34 -8.63 -25.95 -11.70
C SER A 34 -9.41 -25.87 -10.39
N LYS A 35 -9.76 -27.03 -9.82
CA LYS A 35 -10.39 -27.12 -8.51
C LYS A 35 -9.44 -26.64 -7.41
N THR A 36 -8.19 -27.10 -7.38
CA THR A 36 -7.19 -26.63 -6.42
C THR A 36 -7.07 -25.11 -6.45
N VAL A 37 -6.86 -24.51 -7.64
CA VAL A 37 -6.77 -23.04 -7.80
C VAL A 37 -8.04 -22.35 -7.32
N SER A 38 -9.22 -22.87 -7.64
CA SER A 38 -10.49 -22.28 -7.22
C SER A 38 -10.66 -22.29 -5.70
N ASP A 39 -10.30 -23.39 -5.05
CA ASP A 39 -10.45 -23.57 -3.61
C ASP A 39 -9.47 -22.63 -2.85
N ILE A 40 -8.21 -22.55 -3.26
CA ILE A 40 -7.22 -21.64 -2.64
C ILE A 40 -7.48 -20.16 -2.96
N ALA A 41 -8.06 -19.84 -4.12
CA ALA A 41 -8.46 -18.48 -4.46
C ALA A 41 -9.64 -18.01 -3.63
N ALA A 42 -10.62 -18.89 -3.40
CA ALA A 42 -11.73 -18.59 -2.50
C ALA A 42 -11.23 -18.30 -1.07
N GLU A 43 -10.22 -19.04 -0.60
CA GLU A 43 -9.62 -18.78 0.71
C GLU A 43 -8.87 -17.44 0.74
N ARG A 44 -8.07 -17.15 -0.30
CA ARG A 44 -7.38 -15.85 -0.40
C ARG A 44 -8.35 -14.66 -0.41
N VAL A 45 -9.52 -14.80 -1.02
CA VAL A 45 -10.55 -13.75 -0.97
C VAL A 45 -11.06 -13.53 0.47
N LYS A 46 -11.21 -14.58 1.28
CA LYS A 46 -11.59 -14.41 2.69
C LYS A 46 -10.51 -13.67 3.47
N GLU A 47 -9.24 -14.03 3.26
CA GLU A 47 -8.12 -13.33 3.87
C GLU A 47 -8.11 -11.84 3.52
N LEU A 48 -8.42 -11.48 2.27
CA LEU A 48 -8.48 -10.08 1.83
C LEU A 48 -9.63 -9.29 2.48
N ILE A 49 -10.76 -9.95 2.74
CA ILE A 49 -11.87 -9.33 3.50
C ILE A 49 -11.40 -9.01 4.92
N ASP A 50 -10.71 -9.95 5.57
CA ASP A 50 -10.28 -9.80 6.96
C ASP A 50 -9.10 -8.84 7.13
N SER A 51 -8.14 -8.84 6.20
CA SER A 51 -6.88 -8.09 6.30
C SER A 51 -6.89 -6.74 5.60
N GLU A 52 -7.52 -6.63 4.44
CA GLU A 52 -7.51 -5.44 3.58
C GLU A 52 -8.90 -4.77 3.47
N ASN A 53 -9.94 -5.37 4.08
CA ASN A 53 -11.35 -4.96 3.90
C ASN A 53 -11.76 -4.88 2.42
N VAL A 54 -11.18 -5.75 1.59
CA VAL A 54 -11.46 -5.84 0.15
C VAL A 54 -12.43 -7.00 -0.09
N THR A 55 -13.57 -6.68 -0.69
CA THR A 55 -14.56 -7.70 -1.09
C THR A 55 -14.45 -7.98 -2.58
N ILE A 56 -14.32 -9.25 -2.95
CA ILE A 56 -14.38 -9.72 -4.35
C ILE A 56 -15.65 -10.56 -4.52
N ASP A 57 -16.43 -10.26 -5.55
CA ASP A 57 -17.58 -11.09 -5.90
C ASP A 57 -17.12 -12.50 -6.33
N MET A 58 -17.65 -13.53 -5.67
CA MET A 58 -17.24 -14.92 -5.93
C MET A 58 -17.61 -15.40 -7.34
N GLY A 59 -18.66 -14.85 -7.95
CA GLY A 59 -19.00 -15.09 -9.35
C GLY A 59 -17.97 -14.47 -10.30
N LYS A 60 -17.50 -13.26 -9.98
CA LYS A 60 -16.42 -12.59 -10.69
C LYS A 60 -15.09 -13.34 -10.55
N LEU A 61 -14.76 -13.84 -9.36
CA LEU A 61 -13.59 -14.70 -9.16
C LEU A 61 -13.68 -15.94 -10.06
N ARG A 62 -14.79 -16.67 -10.00
CA ARG A 62 -14.99 -17.88 -10.83
C ARG A 62 -14.88 -17.58 -12.32
N SER A 63 -15.53 -16.53 -12.82
CA SER A 63 -15.45 -16.14 -14.23
C SER A 63 -14.06 -15.66 -14.67
N THR A 64 -13.25 -15.14 -13.74
CA THR A 64 -11.86 -14.75 -13.98
C THR A 64 -10.98 -15.99 -14.11
N LEU A 65 -11.11 -16.94 -13.18
CA LEU A 65 -10.40 -18.22 -13.22
C LEU A 65 -10.74 -19.03 -14.49
N GLN A 66 -11.99 -18.98 -14.97
CA GLN A 66 -12.42 -19.64 -16.20
C GLN A 66 -11.75 -19.10 -17.49
N GLN A 67 -11.18 -17.90 -17.46
CA GLN A 67 -10.44 -17.35 -18.61
C GLN A 67 -9.02 -17.91 -18.72
N ILE A 68 -8.52 -18.57 -17.67
CA ILE A 68 -7.20 -19.19 -17.64
C ILE A 68 -7.31 -20.56 -18.30
N THR A 69 -6.45 -20.83 -19.27
CA THR A 69 -6.45 -22.12 -19.99
C THR A 69 -5.31 -23.00 -19.50
N PHE A 70 -5.60 -24.28 -19.31
CA PHE A 70 -4.65 -25.28 -18.85
C PHE A 70 -4.39 -26.32 -19.95
N ASN A 71 -3.14 -26.65 -20.19
CA ASN A 71 -2.73 -27.66 -21.17
C ASN A 71 -1.78 -28.69 -20.53
N VAL A 72 -2.04 -29.96 -20.83
CA VAL A 72 -1.26 -31.12 -20.38
C VAL A 72 -0.45 -31.61 -21.59
N ASN A 73 0.85 -31.32 -21.60
CA ASN A 73 1.75 -31.64 -22.71
C ASN A 73 2.80 -32.67 -22.28
N ASP A 74 3.44 -33.30 -23.26
CA ASP A 74 4.63 -34.15 -23.07
C ASP A 74 4.51 -35.15 -21.91
N VAL A 75 3.40 -35.88 -21.90
CA VAL A 75 3.08 -36.84 -20.83
C VAL A 75 4.02 -38.04 -20.90
N ARG A 76 4.66 -38.36 -19.77
CA ARG A 76 5.48 -39.56 -19.60
C ARG A 76 5.05 -40.37 -18.38
N THR A 77 5.17 -41.68 -18.48
CA THR A 77 5.08 -42.58 -17.32
C THR A 77 6.45 -42.65 -16.66
N ASN A 78 6.52 -42.22 -15.39
CA ASN A 78 7.75 -42.26 -14.60
C ASN A 78 7.91 -43.61 -13.89
N ASN A 79 6.81 -44.17 -13.38
CA ASN A 79 6.81 -45.46 -12.69
C ASN A 79 5.44 -46.14 -12.80
N SER A 80 5.42 -47.47 -12.65
CA SER A 80 4.20 -48.28 -12.58
C SER A 80 4.25 -49.11 -11.30
N ASP A 81 3.15 -49.13 -10.54
CA ASP A 81 3.08 -49.98 -9.35
C ASP A 81 2.92 -51.46 -9.80
N PRO A 82 3.84 -52.37 -9.43
CA PRO A 82 3.72 -53.78 -9.82
C PRO A 82 2.58 -54.51 -9.10
N ASN A 83 2.07 -53.96 -8.00
CA ASN A 83 1.05 -54.57 -7.16
C ASN A 83 -0.34 -53.91 -7.32
N SER A 84 -0.48 -52.90 -8.19
CA SER A 84 -1.76 -52.23 -8.44
C SER A 84 -1.86 -51.67 -9.86
N ASN A 85 -3.04 -51.19 -10.25
CA ASN A 85 -3.25 -50.56 -11.57
C ASN A 85 -2.82 -49.09 -11.62
N LYS A 86 -2.05 -48.64 -10.63
CA LYS A 86 -1.61 -47.25 -10.46
C LYS A 86 -0.41 -46.93 -11.35
N GLN A 87 -0.46 -45.78 -11.99
CA GLN A 87 0.61 -45.22 -12.81
C GLN A 87 1.06 -43.88 -12.23
N TYR A 88 2.38 -43.67 -12.17
CA TYR A 88 2.99 -42.40 -11.78
C TYR A 88 3.43 -41.69 -13.04
N CYS A 89 2.89 -40.49 -13.25
CA CYS A 89 2.94 -39.76 -14.50
C CYS A 89 3.56 -38.38 -14.28
N VAL A 90 4.17 -37.84 -15.32
CA VAL A 90 4.69 -36.46 -15.34
C VAL A 90 4.22 -35.81 -16.63
N THR A 91 3.90 -34.52 -16.57
CA THR A 91 3.52 -33.70 -17.72
C THR A 91 4.21 -32.35 -17.66
N GLU A 92 4.58 -31.79 -18.82
CA GLU A 92 4.79 -30.35 -18.92
C GLU A 92 3.41 -29.69 -18.87
N PHE A 93 3.09 -29.08 -17.72
CA PHE A 93 1.83 -28.38 -17.54
C PHE A 93 2.00 -26.91 -17.93
N VAL A 94 1.15 -26.46 -18.85
CA VAL A 94 1.18 -25.09 -19.37
C VAL A 94 -0.08 -24.37 -18.95
N VAL A 95 0.08 -23.23 -18.26
CA VAL A 95 -1.01 -22.34 -17.88
C VAL A 95 -0.94 -21.08 -18.72
N LYS A 96 -1.96 -20.84 -19.54
CA LYS A 96 -2.07 -19.61 -20.34
C LYS A 96 -2.95 -18.61 -19.62
N VAL A 97 -2.37 -17.46 -19.31
CA VAL A 97 -3.04 -16.37 -18.60
C VAL A 97 -3.38 -15.26 -19.60
N PRO A 98 -4.58 -14.68 -19.56
CA PRO A 98 -4.91 -13.53 -20.39
C PRO A 98 -3.98 -12.34 -20.13
N ASP A 99 -3.53 -11.69 -21.19
CA ASP A 99 -2.61 -10.52 -21.11
C ASP A 99 -3.15 -9.41 -20.21
N GLN A 100 -4.45 -9.12 -20.31
CA GLN A 100 -5.09 -8.11 -19.48
C GLN A 100 -5.06 -8.46 -17.98
N MET A 101 -5.17 -9.75 -17.64
CA MET A 101 -5.12 -10.22 -16.25
C MET A 101 -3.74 -10.00 -15.64
N VAL A 102 -2.68 -10.26 -16.41
CA VAL A 102 -1.29 -10.00 -15.98
C VAL A 102 -1.08 -8.51 -15.76
N LYS A 103 -1.51 -7.67 -16.71
CA LYS A 103 -1.41 -6.21 -16.60
C LYS A 103 -2.18 -5.64 -15.40
N ASP A 104 -3.37 -6.17 -15.15
CA ASP A 104 -4.19 -5.71 -14.02
C ASP A 104 -3.59 -6.15 -12.69
N ALA A 105 -3.02 -7.36 -12.60
CA ALA A 105 -2.28 -7.81 -11.44
C ALA A 105 -1.04 -6.95 -11.18
N ASP A 106 -0.22 -6.67 -12.19
CA ASP A 106 0.96 -5.80 -12.05
C ASP A 106 0.58 -4.37 -11.60
N ALA A 107 -0.52 -3.83 -12.13
CA ALA A 107 -1.02 -2.53 -11.71
C ALA A 107 -1.49 -2.53 -10.24
N ALA A 108 -2.08 -3.63 -9.76
CA ALA A 108 -2.48 -3.79 -8.37
C ALA A 108 -1.27 -3.90 -7.42
N ARG A 109 -0.23 -4.61 -7.85
CA ARG A 109 1.04 -4.80 -7.12
C ARG A 109 1.87 -3.52 -7.00
N THR A 110 1.88 -2.72 -8.07
CA THR A 110 2.60 -1.43 -8.11
C THR A 110 2.13 -0.46 -7.02
N VAL A 111 0.86 -0.54 -6.58
CA VAL A 111 0.33 0.32 -5.51
C VAL A 111 1.11 0.18 -4.20
N TYR A 112 1.67 -0.99 -3.93
CA TYR A 112 2.44 -1.31 -2.72
C TYR A 112 3.90 -1.65 -3.01
N ASP A 113 4.42 -1.22 -4.17
CA ASP A 113 5.79 -1.49 -4.62
C ASP A 113 6.15 -3.00 -4.62
N GLU A 114 5.16 -3.86 -4.89
CA GLU A 114 5.36 -5.31 -4.98
C GLU A 114 5.98 -5.73 -6.34
N ASN A 115 6.69 -6.86 -6.37
CA ASN A 115 7.29 -7.41 -7.58
C ASN A 115 6.23 -7.71 -8.66
N SER A 116 6.56 -7.40 -9.93
CA SER A 116 5.70 -7.77 -11.07
C SER A 116 5.53 -9.30 -11.19
N ILE A 117 4.52 -9.75 -11.94
CA ILE A 117 4.29 -11.18 -12.22
C ILE A 117 5.56 -11.83 -12.78
N ALA A 118 6.24 -11.19 -13.73
CA ALA A 118 7.45 -11.73 -14.32
C ALA A 118 8.58 -11.89 -13.29
N GLN A 119 8.78 -10.90 -12.42
CA GLN A 119 9.79 -10.97 -11.35
C GLN A 119 9.43 -12.03 -10.31
N ALA A 120 8.17 -12.09 -9.90
CA ALA A 120 7.68 -13.06 -8.93
C ALA A 120 7.78 -14.51 -9.45
N ALA A 121 7.58 -14.72 -10.77
CA ALA A 121 7.75 -16.03 -11.40
C ALA A 121 9.20 -16.52 -11.30
N VAL A 122 10.18 -15.65 -11.57
CA VAL A 122 11.61 -15.96 -11.43
C VAL A 122 11.94 -16.34 -9.99
N LEU A 123 11.44 -15.57 -9.01
CA LEU A 123 11.65 -15.86 -7.58
C LEU A 123 11.00 -17.17 -7.13
N SER A 124 9.97 -17.64 -7.86
CA SER A 124 9.23 -18.87 -7.55
C SER A 124 9.71 -20.08 -8.34
N ASP A 125 10.82 -19.96 -9.09
CA ASP A 125 11.33 -20.99 -10.00
C ASP A 125 10.24 -21.48 -10.98
N LEU A 126 9.55 -20.51 -11.59
CA LEU A 126 8.53 -20.73 -12.62
C LEU A 126 8.99 -20.09 -13.93
N SER A 127 8.92 -20.85 -15.02
CA SER A 127 9.09 -20.29 -16.36
C SER A 127 7.83 -19.52 -16.74
N PHE A 128 7.98 -18.21 -16.96
CA PHE A 128 6.90 -17.32 -17.42
C PHE A 128 7.31 -16.60 -18.70
N GLU A 129 6.77 -17.05 -19.83
CA GLU A 129 7.09 -16.49 -21.15
C GLU A 129 5.81 -16.34 -21.98
N ALA A 130 5.64 -15.20 -22.65
CA ALA A 130 4.47 -14.92 -23.50
C ALA A 130 3.12 -15.19 -22.79
N ASN A 131 3.00 -14.78 -21.53
CA ASN A 131 1.85 -15.01 -20.65
C ASN A 131 1.51 -16.50 -20.42
N GLN A 132 2.52 -17.36 -20.47
CA GLN A 132 2.40 -18.79 -20.20
C GLN A 132 3.32 -19.18 -19.05
N LEU A 133 2.75 -19.80 -18.03
CA LEU A 133 3.53 -20.48 -16.98
C LEU A 133 3.76 -21.92 -17.40
N LYS A 134 5.00 -22.39 -17.26
CA LYS A 134 5.36 -23.79 -17.52
C LYS A 134 6.01 -24.40 -16.29
N LYS A 135 5.53 -25.59 -15.89
CA LYS A 135 6.13 -26.39 -14.82
C LYS A 135 5.83 -27.87 -15.04
N GLU A 136 6.74 -28.75 -14.65
CA GLU A 136 6.43 -30.17 -14.54
C GLU A 136 5.46 -30.42 -13.39
N ILE A 137 4.35 -31.11 -13.67
CA ILE A 137 3.43 -31.63 -12.66
C ILE A 137 3.53 -33.15 -12.64
N GLU A 138 3.74 -33.69 -11.44
CA GLU A 138 3.66 -35.11 -11.15
C GLU A 138 2.23 -35.45 -10.74
N TYR A 139 1.69 -36.53 -11.28
CA TYR A 139 0.34 -36.99 -10.97
C TYR A 139 0.23 -38.51 -11.02
N LEU A 140 -0.71 -39.04 -10.25
CA LEU A 140 -1.06 -40.45 -10.26
C LEU A 140 -2.32 -40.68 -11.08
N VAL A 141 -2.37 -41.79 -11.80
CA VAL A 141 -3.58 -42.27 -12.49
C VAL A 141 -3.92 -43.66 -11.99
N GLN A 142 -5.18 -43.85 -11.57
CA GLN A 142 -5.65 -45.16 -11.11
C GLN A 142 -7.10 -45.42 -11.54
N PRO A 143 -7.38 -46.49 -12.30
CA PRO A 143 -8.76 -46.90 -12.57
C PRO A 143 -9.43 -47.52 -11.33
N THR A 144 -10.76 -47.52 -11.30
CA THR A 144 -11.53 -48.37 -10.38
C THR A 144 -11.33 -49.85 -10.69
N ASP A 145 -11.61 -50.71 -9.71
CA ASP A 145 -11.54 -52.17 -9.87
C ASP A 145 -12.41 -52.68 -11.02
N ASP A 146 -13.53 -52.00 -11.31
CA ASP A 146 -14.42 -52.31 -12.44
C ASP A 146 -14.03 -51.63 -13.76
N GLY A 147 -12.94 -50.84 -13.76
CA GLY A 147 -12.41 -50.12 -14.91
C GLY A 147 -13.28 -48.98 -15.44
N LYS A 148 -14.39 -48.65 -14.78
CA LYS A 148 -15.36 -47.67 -15.30
C LYS A 148 -15.02 -46.22 -14.98
N LYS A 149 -14.23 -45.96 -13.95
CA LYS A 149 -13.80 -44.61 -13.56
C LYS A 149 -12.29 -44.56 -13.46
N VAL A 150 -11.75 -43.36 -13.67
CA VAL A 150 -10.32 -43.05 -13.51
C VAL A 150 -10.22 -41.98 -12.43
N TYR A 151 -9.27 -42.13 -11.52
CA TYR A 151 -8.91 -41.12 -10.54
C TYR A 151 -7.54 -40.54 -10.87
N VAL A 152 -7.42 -39.23 -10.66
CA VAL A 152 -6.17 -38.50 -10.75
C VAL A 152 -5.87 -37.84 -9.41
N THR A 153 -4.61 -37.90 -8.99
CA THR A 153 -4.10 -37.18 -7.82
C THR A 153 -2.87 -36.40 -8.23
N LEU A 154 -2.84 -35.10 -7.95
CA LEU A 154 -1.69 -34.24 -8.23
C LEU A 154 -0.74 -34.28 -7.02
N GLU A 155 0.54 -34.52 -7.27
CA GLU A 155 1.53 -34.67 -6.18
C GLU A 155 2.19 -33.35 -5.80
N ASN A 156 2.37 -32.43 -6.76
CA ASN A 156 3.09 -31.17 -6.56
C ASN A 156 2.40 -29.94 -7.19
N PRO A 157 1.07 -29.75 -7.05
CA PRO A 157 0.37 -28.66 -7.73
C PRO A 157 0.66 -27.28 -7.13
N ASP A 158 1.07 -27.22 -5.87
CA ASP A 158 0.96 -26.03 -5.01
C ASP A 158 1.64 -24.80 -5.56
N ALA A 159 2.94 -24.88 -5.90
CA ALA A 159 3.70 -23.70 -6.33
C ALA A 159 3.06 -23.04 -7.56
N LEU A 160 2.61 -23.83 -8.54
CA LEU A 160 1.94 -23.31 -9.72
C LEU A 160 0.53 -22.84 -9.40
N ALA A 161 -0.22 -23.59 -8.59
CA ALA A 161 -1.59 -23.25 -8.22
C ALA A 161 -1.67 -21.93 -7.45
N TYR A 162 -0.79 -21.72 -6.47
CA TYR A 162 -0.68 -20.47 -5.71
C TYR A 162 -0.31 -19.30 -6.60
N PHE A 163 0.61 -19.49 -7.55
CA PHE A 163 0.98 -18.42 -8.47
C PHE A 163 -0.17 -18.01 -9.40
N VAL A 164 -0.90 -18.99 -9.94
CA VAL A 164 -2.08 -18.76 -10.78
C VAL A 164 -3.20 -18.07 -9.99
N ARG A 165 -3.41 -18.50 -8.73
CA ARG A 165 -4.31 -17.85 -7.79
C ARG A 165 -3.95 -16.37 -7.63
N ASP A 166 -2.70 -16.07 -7.35
CA ASP A 166 -2.26 -14.70 -7.06
C ASP A 166 -2.49 -13.79 -8.26
N ILE A 167 -2.14 -14.23 -9.48
CA ILE A 167 -2.42 -13.43 -10.69
C ILE A 167 -3.92 -13.12 -10.81
N ALA A 168 -4.78 -14.13 -10.62
CA ALA A 168 -6.22 -13.94 -10.75
C ALA A 168 -6.78 -12.99 -9.69
N VAL A 169 -6.38 -13.16 -8.43
CA VAL A 169 -6.85 -12.34 -7.32
C VAL A 169 -6.30 -10.91 -7.42
N ASP A 170 -5.02 -10.74 -7.71
CA ASP A 170 -4.37 -9.44 -7.87
C ASP A 170 -5.04 -8.62 -8.98
N SER A 171 -5.39 -9.28 -10.10
CA SER A 171 -6.11 -8.63 -11.20
C SER A 171 -7.48 -8.06 -10.78
N LEU A 172 -8.14 -8.72 -9.82
CA LEU A 172 -9.47 -8.32 -9.34
C LEU A 172 -9.42 -7.23 -8.28
N VAL A 173 -8.33 -7.12 -7.52
CA VAL A 173 -8.19 -6.10 -6.46
C VAL A 173 -7.60 -4.79 -6.97
N LYS A 174 -7.15 -4.72 -8.22
CA LYS A 174 -6.57 -3.51 -8.84
C LYS A 174 -7.33 -2.23 -8.49
N THR A 175 -8.63 -2.18 -8.78
CA THR A 175 -9.45 -0.97 -8.56
C THR A 175 -9.58 -0.65 -7.07
N ALA A 176 -9.73 -1.67 -6.22
CA ALA A 176 -9.84 -1.48 -4.78
C ALA A 176 -8.55 -0.88 -4.21
N ARG A 177 -7.39 -1.43 -4.59
CA ARG A 177 -6.07 -0.92 -4.17
C ARG A 177 -5.81 0.49 -4.69
N GLN A 178 -6.11 0.77 -5.96
CA GLN A 178 -5.95 2.12 -6.53
C GLN A 178 -6.83 3.16 -5.83
N ASN A 179 -8.08 2.81 -5.54
CA ASN A 179 -8.99 3.70 -4.81
C ASN A 179 -8.52 3.94 -3.38
N ALA A 180 -8.06 2.90 -2.68
CA ALA A 180 -7.53 3.02 -1.32
C ALA A 180 -6.31 3.95 -1.28
N ALA A 181 -5.39 3.81 -2.24
CA ALA A 181 -4.21 4.68 -2.35
C ALA A 181 -4.58 6.14 -2.63
N GLU A 182 -5.56 6.39 -3.49
CA GLU A 182 -6.02 7.76 -3.77
C GLU A 182 -6.71 8.39 -2.55
N VAL A 183 -7.55 7.62 -1.84
CA VAL A 183 -8.16 8.08 -0.57
C VAL A 183 -7.09 8.43 0.45
N ALA A 184 -6.11 7.53 0.67
CA ALA A 184 -5.02 7.78 1.61
C ALA A 184 -4.22 9.05 1.24
N LYS A 185 -3.96 9.26 -0.05
CA LYS A 185 -3.29 10.49 -0.54
C LYS A 185 -4.12 11.74 -0.28
N GLN A 186 -5.44 11.68 -0.48
CA GLN A 186 -6.34 12.81 -0.20
C GLN A 186 -6.46 13.11 1.28
N GLU A 187 -6.50 12.08 2.14
CA GLU A 187 -6.48 12.24 3.59
C GLU A 187 -5.17 12.85 4.09
N GLU A 188 -4.03 12.44 3.53
CA GLU A 188 -2.73 13.04 3.82
C GLU A 188 -2.69 14.53 3.44
N ILE A 189 -3.16 14.87 2.23
CA ILE A 189 -3.24 16.26 1.77
C ILE A 189 -4.13 17.09 2.70
N LYS A 190 -5.29 16.55 3.11
CA LYS A 190 -6.19 17.23 4.05
C LYS A 190 -5.53 17.42 5.41
N ARG A 191 -4.86 16.40 5.95
CA ARG A 191 -4.17 16.48 7.25
C ARG A 191 -3.10 17.56 7.23
N VAL A 192 -2.24 17.57 6.21
CA VAL A 192 -1.20 18.60 6.06
C VAL A 192 -1.81 19.99 5.90
N ALA A 193 -2.88 20.14 5.11
CA ALA A 193 -3.56 21.43 4.95
C ALA A 193 -4.21 21.92 6.26
N GLU A 194 -4.80 21.03 7.06
CA GLU A 194 -5.36 21.35 8.39
C GLU A 194 -4.27 21.72 9.40
N GLU A 195 -3.13 21.02 9.39
CA GLU A 195 -1.96 21.36 10.20
C GLU A 195 -1.40 22.75 9.83
N GLU A 196 -1.24 23.03 8.53
CA GLU A 196 -0.78 24.33 8.04
C GLU A 196 -1.76 25.46 8.38
N ALA A 197 -3.06 25.24 8.21
CA ALA A 197 -4.10 26.21 8.57
C ALA A 197 -4.09 26.51 10.08
N THR A 198 -3.98 25.48 10.91
CA THR A 198 -3.90 25.62 12.37
C THR A 198 -2.63 26.39 12.78
N ALA A 199 -1.49 26.10 12.16
CA ALA A 199 -0.24 26.80 12.42
C ALA A 199 -0.31 28.28 12.02
N GLN A 200 -0.95 28.59 10.88
CA GLN A 200 -1.18 29.97 10.45
C GLN A 200 -2.12 30.73 11.39
N GLU A 201 -3.21 30.09 11.82
CA GLU A 201 -4.14 30.68 12.79
C GLU A 201 -3.43 30.98 14.11
N TYR A 202 -2.68 30.01 14.66
CA TYR A 202 -1.90 30.21 15.88
C TYR A 202 -0.89 31.35 15.75
N GLN A 203 -0.17 31.41 14.63
CA GLN A 203 0.77 32.50 14.35
C GLN A 203 0.08 33.87 14.31
N SER A 204 -1.15 33.94 13.77
CA SER A 204 -1.93 35.18 13.75
C SER A 204 -2.35 35.63 15.15
N VAL A 205 -2.69 34.69 16.05
CA VAL A 205 -3.02 34.97 17.45
C VAL A 205 -1.82 35.56 18.18
N LEU A 206 -0.63 34.96 18.01
CA LEU A 206 0.59 35.47 18.65
C LEU A 206 0.95 36.89 18.18
N ILE A 207 0.78 37.19 16.89
CA ILE A 207 0.97 38.55 16.37
C ILE A 207 -0.05 39.51 16.98
N SER A 208 -1.32 39.10 17.09
CA SER A 208 -2.37 39.93 17.68
C SER A 208 -2.08 40.23 19.15
N GLU A 209 -1.69 39.23 19.94
CA GLU A 209 -1.32 39.39 21.35
C GLU A 209 -0.14 40.35 21.51
N ALA A 210 0.92 40.15 20.72
CA ALA A 210 2.09 41.03 20.74
C ALA A 210 1.72 42.49 20.42
N LYS A 211 0.85 42.70 19.41
CA LYS A 211 0.35 44.04 19.04
C LYS A 211 -0.44 44.68 20.18
N THR A 212 -1.38 43.96 20.80
CA THR A 212 -2.15 44.45 21.95
C THR A 212 -1.24 44.88 23.10
N ASN A 213 -0.19 44.10 23.39
CA ASN A 213 0.78 44.43 24.42
C ASN A 213 1.57 45.70 24.10
N LEU A 214 2.00 45.87 22.85
CA LEU A 214 2.70 47.07 22.39
C LEU A 214 1.80 48.31 22.45
N ASP A 215 0.56 48.19 22.00
CA ASP A 215 -0.42 49.27 22.03
C ASP A 215 -0.65 49.74 23.47
N THR A 216 -0.87 48.80 24.39
CA THR A 216 -1.02 49.08 25.83
C THR A 216 0.23 49.78 26.40
N ALA A 217 1.44 49.34 26.04
CA ALA A 217 2.67 49.99 26.48
C ALA A 217 2.78 51.43 25.94
N ASN A 218 2.43 51.65 24.66
CA ASN A 218 2.44 52.99 24.06
C ASN A 218 1.37 53.90 24.68
N GLU A 219 0.17 53.39 25.00
CA GLU A 219 -0.87 54.13 25.71
C GLU A 219 -0.37 54.58 27.09
N ASN A 220 0.24 53.69 27.87
CA ASN A 220 0.82 54.02 29.16
C ASN A 220 1.94 55.07 29.06
N LEU A 221 2.82 54.94 28.06
CA LEU A 221 3.85 55.93 27.77
C LEU A 221 3.22 57.31 27.48
N ASN A 222 2.18 57.35 26.65
CA ASN A 222 1.49 58.57 26.27
C ASN A 222 0.76 59.21 27.45
N LEU A 223 0.17 58.42 28.36
CA LEU A 223 -0.44 58.94 29.59
C LEU A 223 0.59 59.66 30.46
N VAL A 224 1.76 59.04 30.68
CA VAL A 224 2.87 59.66 31.43
C VAL A 224 3.39 60.92 30.73
N TRP A 225 3.58 60.85 29.41
CA TRP A 225 4.04 62.00 28.64
C TRP A 225 3.07 63.18 28.74
N ASN A 226 1.76 62.92 28.68
CA ASN A 226 0.73 63.96 28.69
C ASN A 226 0.33 64.43 30.10
N SER A 227 0.74 63.74 31.17
CA SER A 227 0.41 64.14 32.54
C SER A 227 1.25 65.32 33.05
N THR A 228 2.37 65.63 32.39
CA THR A 228 3.30 66.71 32.77
C THR A 228 3.05 68.04 32.01
N THR A 229 3.69 69.11 32.45
CA THR A 229 3.57 70.45 31.87
C THR A 229 4.17 70.57 30.45
N LYS A 230 3.83 71.65 29.74
CA LYS A 230 4.38 71.90 28.40
C LYS A 230 5.87 72.22 28.47
N GLU A 231 6.28 72.89 29.54
CA GLU A 231 7.65 73.30 29.84
C GLU A 231 8.55 72.07 30.04
N VAL A 232 8.13 71.12 30.89
CA VAL A 232 8.86 69.85 31.12
C VAL A 232 8.91 69.00 29.84
N ARG A 233 7.79 68.88 29.11
CA ARG A 233 7.80 68.19 27.80
C ARG A 233 8.76 68.82 26.81
N SER A 234 8.88 70.15 26.78
CA SER A 234 9.81 70.84 25.88
C SER A 234 11.26 70.50 26.20
N GLN A 235 11.61 70.31 27.48
CA GLN A 235 12.95 69.91 27.89
C GLN A 235 13.28 68.45 27.51
N LEU A 236 12.27 67.57 27.52
CA LEU A 236 12.45 66.14 27.24
C LEU A 236 12.26 65.76 25.76
N LEU A 237 11.77 66.67 24.92
CA LEU A 237 11.29 66.36 23.56
C LEU A 237 12.35 65.75 22.65
N ASP A 238 13.57 66.31 22.63
CA ASP A 238 14.63 65.83 21.75
C ASP A 238 15.14 64.45 22.17
N GLU A 239 15.23 64.22 23.48
CA GLU A 239 15.55 62.90 24.01
C GLU A 239 14.49 61.86 23.64
N GLN A 240 13.20 62.24 23.75
CA GLN A 240 12.09 61.36 23.39
C GLN A 240 12.09 61.00 21.90
N ARG A 241 12.42 61.94 21.01
CA ARG A 241 12.58 61.69 19.56
C ARG A 241 13.73 60.74 19.25
N LEU A 242 14.88 60.96 19.90
CA LEU A 242 16.05 60.09 19.75
C LEU A 242 15.74 58.67 20.24
N TRP A 243 15.08 58.55 21.38
CA TRP A 243 14.66 57.27 21.93
C TRP A 243 13.71 56.51 20.98
N LEU A 244 12.71 57.18 20.39
CA LEU A 244 11.80 56.55 19.42
C LEU A 244 12.56 55.98 18.22
N LYS A 245 13.52 56.75 17.67
CA LYS A 245 14.37 56.31 16.56
C LYS A 245 15.24 55.11 16.97
N LYS A 246 15.82 55.16 18.17
CA LYS A 246 16.64 54.09 18.74
C LYS A 246 15.83 52.80 18.86
N ARG A 247 14.64 52.85 19.50
CA ARG A 247 13.71 51.73 19.64
C ARG A 247 13.44 51.03 18.31
N THR A 248 13.05 51.80 17.28
CA THR A 248 12.74 51.23 15.97
C THR A 248 13.95 50.56 15.31
N LEU A 249 15.14 51.15 15.40
CA LEU A 249 16.34 50.60 14.78
C LEU A 249 16.87 49.37 15.53
N GLU A 250 16.92 49.42 16.85
CA GLU A 250 17.40 48.32 17.69
C GLU A 250 16.49 47.10 17.55
N CYS A 251 15.17 47.28 17.71
CA CYS A 251 14.26 46.14 17.61
C CYS A 251 14.19 45.53 16.21
N LYS A 252 14.39 46.32 15.15
CA LYS A 252 14.53 45.80 13.79
C LYS A 252 15.84 45.02 13.61
N LEU A 253 16.94 45.51 14.18
CA LEU A 253 18.23 44.85 14.09
C LEU A 253 18.19 43.50 14.82
N GLU A 254 17.73 43.50 16.07
CA GLU A 254 17.69 42.31 16.92
C GLU A 254 16.74 41.23 16.39
N SER A 255 15.68 41.61 15.68
CA SER A 255 14.74 40.65 15.09
C SER A 255 15.26 39.93 13.85
N THR A 256 16.39 40.34 13.27
CA THR A 256 16.83 39.90 11.94
C THR A 256 17.16 38.39 11.87
N HIS A 257 17.51 37.78 13.00
CA HIS A 257 17.93 36.38 13.09
C HIS A 257 17.04 35.53 14.00
N SER A 258 15.85 36.00 14.35
CA SER A 258 14.92 35.21 15.14
C SER A 258 14.03 34.32 14.25
N ASP A 259 13.53 33.23 14.82
CA ASP A 259 12.59 32.33 14.15
C ASP A 259 11.27 33.04 13.79
N ASN A 260 10.95 34.12 14.52
CA ASN A 260 9.79 34.96 14.28
C ASN A 260 10.13 36.46 14.33
N PRO A 261 10.67 37.03 13.24
CA PRO A 261 11.15 38.41 13.23
C PRO A 261 10.07 39.43 13.59
N GLU A 262 8.82 39.23 13.16
CA GLU A 262 7.74 40.16 13.46
C GLU A 262 7.38 40.17 14.95
N ILE A 263 7.12 39.00 15.54
CA ILE A 263 6.79 38.90 16.97
C ILE A 263 7.94 39.39 17.83
N TYR A 264 9.17 38.99 17.50
CA TYR A 264 10.36 39.42 18.22
C TYR A 264 10.48 40.95 18.24
N ARG A 265 10.34 41.59 17.07
CA ARG A 265 10.43 43.05 16.95
C ARG A 265 9.37 43.73 17.81
N ILE A 266 8.12 43.26 17.75
CA ILE A 266 7.00 43.85 18.51
C ILE A 266 7.26 43.72 20.02
N ASN A 267 7.71 42.55 20.48
CA ASN A 267 8.02 42.32 21.90
C ASN A 267 9.21 43.17 22.38
N CYS A 268 10.24 43.34 21.55
CA CYS A 268 11.33 44.27 21.82
C CYS A 268 10.80 45.71 21.98
N GLU A 269 9.95 46.16 21.06
CA GLU A 269 9.38 47.51 21.12
C GLU A 269 8.55 47.68 22.40
N THR A 270 7.77 46.68 22.81
CA THR A 270 6.99 46.67 24.05
C THR A 270 7.88 46.81 25.28
N ASN A 271 8.96 46.02 25.35
CA ASN A 271 9.90 46.04 26.47
C ASN A 271 10.59 47.39 26.61
N MET A 272 11.13 47.93 25.52
CA MET A 272 11.77 49.25 25.52
C MET A 272 10.77 50.34 25.91
N THR A 273 9.52 50.26 25.43
CA THR A 273 8.47 51.24 25.73
C THR A 273 8.08 51.23 27.21
N THR A 274 8.02 50.04 27.81
CA THR A 274 7.75 49.87 29.24
C THR A 274 8.89 50.44 30.11
N GLN A 275 10.14 50.15 29.74
CA GLN A 275 11.32 50.74 30.39
C GLN A 275 11.29 52.26 30.29
N ARG A 276 11.05 52.79 29.09
CA ARG A 276 10.98 54.24 28.85
C ARG A 276 9.87 54.92 29.65
N THR A 277 8.72 54.26 29.79
CA THR A 277 7.62 54.78 30.61
C THR A 277 8.06 54.99 32.05
N SER A 278 8.86 54.06 32.61
CA SER A 278 9.39 54.16 33.97
C SER A 278 10.45 55.26 34.09
N GLU A 279 11.35 55.38 33.10
CA GLU A 279 12.33 56.46 33.03
C GLU A 279 11.67 57.85 32.97
N LEU A 280 10.64 58.02 32.13
CA LEU A 280 9.93 59.28 31.99
C LEU A 280 9.25 59.69 33.31
N ARG A 281 8.63 58.75 34.04
CA ARG A 281 8.04 59.04 35.35
C ARG A 281 9.08 59.65 36.31
N GLN A 282 10.27 59.06 36.36
CA GLN A 282 11.36 59.56 37.21
C GLN A 282 11.85 60.93 36.76
N LYS A 283 12.06 61.13 35.45
CA LYS A 283 12.53 62.41 34.92
C LYS A 283 11.53 63.54 35.13
N ILE A 284 10.24 63.27 34.88
CA ILE A 284 9.16 64.23 35.11
C ILE A 284 9.13 64.62 36.59
N TYR A 285 9.19 63.65 37.51
CA TYR A 285 9.21 63.91 38.95
C TYR A 285 10.30 64.93 39.34
N TYR A 286 11.53 64.76 38.83
CA TYR A 286 12.64 65.68 39.16
C TYR A 286 12.60 67.04 38.45
N LEU A 287 11.85 67.17 37.35
CA LEU A 287 11.74 68.43 36.60
C LEU A 287 10.52 69.27 37.01
N GLU A 288 9.61 68.68 37.78
CA GLU A 288 8.45 69.37 38.37
C GLU A 288 8.70 69.86 39.81
N GLU A 289 9.75 69.39 40.48
CA GLU A 289 10.31 69.95 41.72
C GLU A 289 11.08 71.26 41.46
#